data_AF-Q13126-F1
#
_entry.id   AF-Q13126-F1
#
_cell.length_a   1.000
_cell.length_b   1.000
_cell.length_c   1.000
_cell.angle_alpha   90.00
_cell.angle_beta   90.00
_cell.angle_gamma   90.00
#
_symmetry.space_group_name_H-M   'P 1'
#
loop_
_entity.id
_entity.type
_entity.pdbx_description
1 polymer ?
#
loop_
_entity_poly.entity_id
_entity_poly.type
_entity_poly.pdbx_seq_one_letter_code
_entity_poly.pdbx_strand_id
1 'polypeptide(L)'
;MASGTTTTAVKIGIIGGTGLDDPEILEGRTEKYVDTPFGKPSDALILGKIKNVDCVLLARHGRQHTIMPSKVNYQANIWALKEEGCTHVIVTTACGSLREEIQPGDIVIIDQFIDRTTMRPQSFYDGSHSCARGVCHIPMAEPFCPKTREVLIETAKKLGLRCHSKGTMVTIEGPRFSSRAESFMFRTWGADVINMTTVPEVVLAKEAGICYASIAMATDYDCWKEHEEAVSVDRVLKTLKENANKAKSLLLTTIPQIGSTEWSETLHNLKNMAQFSVLLPRH
;
A
#
# COMPACT_ATOMS: atom_id res chain seq x y z
N MET A 1 12.51 38.92 9.08
CA MET A 1 13.15 37.60 8.94
C MET A 1 12.20 36.74 8.14
N ALA A 2 12.51 36.43 6.89
CA ALA A 2 11.73 35.46 6.14
C ALA A 2 11.98 34.09 6.80
N SER A 3 10.99 33.57 7.52
CA SER A 3 10.98 32.16 7.89
C SER A 3 10.86 31.38 6.58
N GLY A 4 11.99 31.00 5.99
CA GLY A 4 12.00 30.07 4.89
C GLY A 4 11.40 28.77 5.40
N THR A 5 10.12 28.55 5.17
CA THR A 5 9.50 27.24 5.30
C THR A 5 10.19 26.37 4.27
N THR A 6 11.19 25.62 4.70
CA THR A 6 11.86 24.62 3.88
C THR A 6 10.81 23.58 3.54
N THR A 7 10.20 23.68 2.36
CA THR A 7 9.24 22.69 1.86
C THR A 7 9.91 21.33 1.95
N THR A 8 9.29 20.40 2.66
CA THR A 8 9.86 19.05 2.80
C THR A 8 9.89 18.40 1.42
N ALA A 9 11.07 18.04 0.93
CA ALA A 9 11.22 17.38 -0.36
C ALA A 9 10.41 16.08 -0.38
N VAL A 10 9.49 15.98 -1.34
CA VAL A 10 8.62 14.82 -1.53
C VAL A 10 9.40 13.74 -2.29
N LYS A 11 9.44 12.55 -1.69
CA LYS A 11 9.89 11.32 -2.35
C LYS A 11 8.85 10.23 -2.12
N ILE A 12 8.52 9.48 -3.15
CA ILE A 12 7.37 8.55 -3.16
C ILE A 12 7.83 7.12 -3.39
N GLY A 13 7.57 6.25 -2.42
CA GLY A 13 7.64 4.81 -2.61
C GLY A 13 6.41 4.32 -3.39
N ILE A 14 6.64 3.45 -4.36
CA ILE A 14 5.58 2.76 -5.12
C ILE A 14 5.74 1.28 -4.84
N ILE A 15 4.74 0.65 -4.25
CA ILE A 15 4.74 -0.80 -4.06
C ILE A 15 3.75 -1.42 -5.04
N GLY A 16 4.29 -2.16 -6.01
CA GLY A 16 3.53 -2.91 -6.99
C GLY A 16 2.96 -4.21 -6.43
N GLY A 17 1.72 -4.53 -6.82
CA GLY A 17 1.21 -5.90 -6.79
C GLY A 17 1.43 -6.59 -8.14
N THR A 18 0.84 -7.78 -8.29
CA THR A 18 0.88 -8.54 -9.55
C THR A 18 0.50 -7.68 -10.76
N GLY A 19 1.43 -7.49 -11.69
CA GLY A 19 1.20 -6.79 -12.96
C GLY A 19 1.58 -5.29 -13.01
N LEU A 20 2.04 -4.70 -11.90
CA LEU A 20 2.45 -3.28 -11.83
C LEU A 20 3.92 -3.05 -11.48
N ASP A 21 4.73 -4.11 -11.50
CA ASP A 21 6.17 -4.05 -11.25
C ASP A 21 6.98 -3.60 -12.50
N ASP A 22 6.30 -3.07 -13.53
CA ASP A 22 6.93 -2.61 -14.77
C ASP A 22 7.84 -1.39 -14.48
N PRO A 23 9.17 -1.56 -14.56
CA PRO A 23 10.12 -0.50 -14.25
C PRO A 23 10.14 0.62 -15.29
N GLU A 24 9.43 0.48 -16.42
CA GLU A 24 9.31 1.52 -17.44
C GLU A 24 8.44 2.71 -17.00
N ILE A 25 7.75 2.62 -15.86
CA ILE A 25 7.05 3.78 -15.28
C ILE A 25 8.04 4.88 -14.82
N LEU A 26 9.31 4.54 -14.57
CA LEU A 26 10.32 5.46 -14.04
C LEU A 26 11.29 5.97 -15.11
N GLU A 27 11.52 7.29 -15.11
CA GLU A 27 12.58 7.94 -15.87
C GLU A 27 13.92 7.84 -15.12
N GLY A 28 15.02 7.61 -15.85
CA GLY A 28 16.38 7.63 -15.29
C GLY A 28 16.66 6.53 -14.26
N ARG A 29 16.07 5.34 -14.44
CA ARG A 29 16.05 4.28 -13.43
C ARG A 29 17.44 3.74 -13.05
N THR A 30 17.64 3.48 -11.77
CA THR A 30 18.79 2.74 -11.23
C THR A 30 18.35 1.72 -10.18
N GLU A 31 19.02 0.59 -10.09
CA GLU A 31 18.74 -0.43 -9.06
C GLU A 31 19.67 -0.25 -7.86
N LYS A 32 19.12 -0.38 -6.66
CA LYS A 32 19.85 -0.33 -5.39
C LYS A 32 19.46 -1.53 -4.52
N TYR A 33 20.45 -2.34 -4.19
CA TYR A 33 20.31 -3.44 -3.23
C TYR A 33 20.66 -2.92 -1.84
N VAL A 34 19.79 -3.17 -0.87
CA VAL A 34 19.97 -2.71 0.52
C VAL A 34 19.70 -3.85 1.48
N ASP A 35 20.40 -3.82 2.62
CA ASP A 35 20.06 -4.60 3.80
C ASP A 35 19.40 -3.67 4.83
N THR A 36 18.43 -4.19 5.56
CA THR A 36 17.78 -3.49 6.68
C THR A 36 18.00 -4.28 7.97
N PRO A 37 17.76 -3.68 9.15
CA PRO A 37 17.76 -4.44 10.40
C PRO A 37 16.86 -5.69 10.34
N PHE A 38 15.75 -5.61 9.61
CA PHE A 38 14.76 -6.68 9.43
C PHE A 38 15.09 -7.63 8.25
N GLY A 39 16.34 -7.62 7.77
CA GLY A 39 16.78 -8.41 6.62
C GLY A 39 16.58 -7.69 5.28
N LYS A 40 16.54 -8.47 4.20
CA LYS A 40 16.45 -7.93 2.82
C LYS A 40 15.00 -7.61 2.44
N PRO A 41 14.76 -6.51 1.72
CA PRO A 41 13.49 -6.30 1.02
C PRO A 41 13.21 -7.42 0.00
N SER A 42 11.97 -7.49 -0.47
CA SER A 42 11.51 -8.49 -1.44
C SER A 42 12.27 -8.46 -2.78
N ASP A 43 12.82 -7.31 -3.16
CA ASP A 43 13.63 -7.11 -4.37
C ASP A 43 14.55 -5.88 -4.19
N ALA A 44 15.33 -5.55 -5.21
CA ALA A 44 16.02 -4.26 -5.31
C ALA A 44 15.03 -3.10 -5.27
N LEU A 45 15.47 -1.98 -4.68
CA LEU A 45 14.80 -0.71 -4.86
C LEU A 45 15.15 -0.16 -6.24
N ILE A 46 14.15 0.18 -7.03
CA ILE A 46 14.35 0.83 -8.33
C ILE A 46 14.10 2.32 -8.15
N LEU A 47 15.16 3.10 -8.16
CA LEU A 47 15.12 4.55 -7.99
C LEU A 47 14.92 5.18 -9.36
N GLY A 48 14.14 6.27 -9.43
CA GLY A 48 13.96 7.02 -10.66
C GLY A 48 13.03 8.20 -10.43
N LYS A 49 12.47 8.74 -11.51
CA LYS A 49 11.56 9.90 -11.44
C LYS A 49 10.29 9.66 -12.23
N ILE A 50 9.21 10.31 -11.79
CA ILE A 50 7.99 10.50 -12.59
C ILE A 50 7.74 12.00 -12.66
N LYS A 51 7.92 12.60 -13.85
CA LYS A 51 7.74 14.05 -14.09
C LYS A 51 8.42 14.90 -13.00
N ASN A 52 9.72 14.67 -12.79
CA ASN A 52 10.58 15.33 -11.80
C ASN A 52 10.34 15.01 -10.32
N VAL A 53 9.39 14.15 -9.95
CA VAL A 53 9.23 13.67 -8.57
C VAL A 53 10.06 12.42 -8.34
N ASP A 54 10.93 12.45 -7.33
CA ASP A 54 11.76 11.29 -6.96
C ASP A 54 10.88 10.14 -6.48
N CYS A 55 11.07 8.97 -7.07
CA CYS A 55 10.29 7.77 -6.82
C CYS A 55 11.19 6.56 -6.53
N VAL A 56 10.65 5.62 -5.75
CA VAL A 56 11.30 4.34 -5.46
C VAL A 56 10.28 3.23 -5.69
N LEU A 57 10.45 2.43 -6.73
CA LEU A 57 9.61 1.27 -7.01
C LEU A 57 10.16 0.03 -6.30
N LEU A 58 9.27 -0.74 -5.66
CA LEU A 58 9.59 -1.99 -5.00
C LEU A 58 8.52 -3.05 -5.33
N ALA A 59 8.96 -4.20 -5.84
CA ALA A 59 8.08 -5.32 -6.14
C ALA A 59 7.77 -6.11 -4.86
N ARG A 60 6.51 -6.09 -4.39
CA ARG A 60 6.11 -6.70 -3.11
C ARG A 60 6.45 -8.19 -3.03
N HIS A 61 6.23 -8.91 -4.12
CA HIS A 61 6.39 -10.37 -4.20
C HIS A 61 7.71 -10.77 -4.89
N GLY A 62 8.63 -9.81 -5.08
CA GLY A 62 9.74 -9.90 -6.03
C GLY A 62 9.24 -9.77 -7.47
N ARG A 63 10.09 -9.30 -8.38
CA ARG A 63 9.73 -9.05 -9.80
C ARG A 63 9.26 -10.29 -10.57
N GLN A 64 9.60 -11.48 -10.08
CA GLN A 64 9.16 -12.77 -10.61
C GLN A 64 8.00 -13.40 -9.82
N HIS A 65 7.42 -12.66 -8.87
CA HIS A 65 6.30 -13.09 -8.03
C HIS A 65 6.56 -14.42 -7.27
N THR A 66 7.78 -14.60 -6.76
CA THR A 66 8.22 -15.85 -6.11
C THR A 66 7.93 -15.90 -4.62
N ILE A 67 7.50 -14.78 -4.01
CA ILE A 67 7.27 -14.66 -2.57
C ILE A 67 5.76 -14.64 -2.29
N MET A 68 5.25 -15.66 -1.61
CA MET A 68 3.83 -15.69 -1.20
C MET A 68 3.49 -14.60 -0.17
N PRO A 69 2.22 -14.14 -0.06
CA PRO A 69 1.85 -13.01 0.78
C PRO A 69 2.30 -13.09 2.24
N SER A 70 2.15 -14.23 2.92
CA SER A 70 2.62 -14.40 4.32
C SER A 70 4.14 -14.44 4.48
N LYS A 71 4.90 -14.54 3.39
CA LYS A 71 6.38 -14.60 3.40
C LYS A 71 7.03 -13.31 2.88
N VAL A 72 6.24 -12.33 2.46
CA VAL A 72 6.75 -11.00 2.13
C VAL A 72 7.39 -10.39 3.38
N ASN A 73 8.61 -9.87 3.23
CA ASN A 73 9.30 -9.19 4.32
C ASN A 73 8.82 -7.74 4.43
N TYR A 74 7.60 -7.54 4.92
CA TYR A 74 6.97 -6.23 5.01
C TYR A 74 7.78 -5.22 5.84
N GLN A 75 8.39 -5.69 6.94
CA GLN A 75 9.27 -4.85 7.77
C GLN A 75 10.44 -4.33 6.92
N ALA A 76 11.20 -5.21 6.25
CA ALA A 76 12.31 -4.76 5.42
C ALA A 76 11.87 -3.86 4.26
N ASN A 77 10.73 -4.14 3.63
CA ASN A 77 10.20 -3.32 2.53
C ASN A 77 9.93 -1.88 2.99
N ILE A 78 9.14 -1.70 4.05
CA ILE A 78 8.80 -0.37 4.55
C ILE A 78 10.02 0.33 5.17
N TRP A 79 10.87 -0.41 5.88
CA TRP A 79 12.09 0.15 6.45
C TRP A 79 13.05 0.66 5.37
N ALA A 80 13.23 -0.10 4.28
CA ALA A 80 14.06 0.33 3.16
C ALA A 80 13.52 1.60 2.50
N LEU A 81 12.20 1.71 2.31
CA LEU A 81 11.58 2.93 1.76
C LEU A 81 11.73 4.12 2.71
N LYS A 82 11.61 3.90 4.03
CA LYS A 82 11.86 4.90 5.07
C LYS A 82 13.31 5.42 5.00
N GLU A 83 14.30 4.53 5.00
CA GLU A 83 15.72 4.88 4.95
C GLU A 83 16.11 5.54 3.61
N GLU A 84 15.42 5.21 2.53
CA GLU A 84 15.57 5.87 1.24
C GLU A 84 14.94 7.29 1.22
N GLY A 85 14.31 7.71 2.32
CA GLY A 85 13.75 9.05 2.50
C GLY A 85 12.34 9.20 1.94
N CYS A 86 11.61 8.11 1.69
CA CYS A 86 10.24 8.19 1.20
C CYS A 86 9.33 8.85 2.23
N THR A 87 8.68 9.94 1.82
CA THR A 87 7.65 10.65 2.58
C THR A 87 6.26 10.03 2.41
N HIS A 88 6.05 9.39 1.27
CA HIS A 88 4.80 8.77 0.86
C HIS A 88 5.06 7.35 0.38
N VAL A 89 4.08 6.48 0.54
CA VAL A 89 4.01 5.17 -0.10
C VAL A 89 2.63 5.03 -0.75
N ILE A 90 2.60 4.87 -2.07
CA ILE A 90 1.39 4.58 -2.82
C ILE A 90 1.48 3.14 -3.30
N VAL A 91 0.50 2.34 -2.91
CA VAL A 91 0.49 0.92 -3.25
C VAL A 91 -0.62 0.59 -4.21
N THR A 92 -0.37 -0.41 -5.03
CA THR A 92 -1.40 -1.03 -5.84
C THR A 92 -1.62 -2.45 -5.35
N THR A 93 -2.88 -2.86 -5.29
CA THR A 93 -3.23 -4.22 -4.85
C THR A 93 -4.38 -4.76 -5.67
N ALA A 94 -4.24 -6.01 -6.10
CA ALA A 94 -5.36 -6.82 -6.54
C ALA A 94 -6.27 -7.12 -5.33
N CYS A 95 -7.58 -7.21 -5.55
CA CYS A 95 -8.51 -7.62 -4.53
C CYS A 95 -9.76 -8.29 -5.13
N GLY A 96 -10.34 -9.22 -4.38
CA GLY A 96 -11.70 -9.68 -4.63
C GLY A 96 -12.70 -8.65 -4.09
N SER A 97 -13.78 -8.43 -4.82
CA SER A 97 -14.89 -7.60 -4.36
C SER A 97 -15.84 -8.40 -3.48
N LEU A 98 -16.22 -7.84 -2.34
CA LEU A 98 -17.25 -8.39 -1.46
C LEU A 98 -18.61 -7.71 -1.66
N ARG A 99 -18.74 -6.83 -2.67
CA ARG A 99 -19.92 -5.99 -2.92
C ARG A 99 -20.34 -6.08 -4.38
N GLU A 100 -21.65 -6.04 -4.67
CA GLU A 100 -22.14 -6.14 -6.05
C GLU A 100 -21.79 -4.87 -6.86
N GLU A 101 -21.80 -3.72 -6.20
CA GLU A 101 -21.56 -2.40 -6.78
C GLU A 101 -20.08 -2.13 -7.13
N ILE A 102 -19.14 -2.84 -6.49
CA ILE A 102 -17.70 -2.80 -6.78
C ILE A 102 -17.40 -3.92 -7.77
N GLN A 103 -17.34 -3.58 -9.05
CA GLN A 103 -17.24 -4.57 -10.13
C GLN A 103 -15.77 -4.86 -10.46
N PRO A 104 -15.44 -6.07 -10.98
CA PRO A 104 -14.14 -6.32 -11.58
C PRO A 104 -13.76 -5.22 -12.58
N GLY A 105 -12.59 -4.62 -12.37
CA GLY A 105 -12.12 -3.46 -13.13
C GLY A 105 -12.32 -2.10 -12.43
N ASP A 106 -13.08 -2.04 -11.34
CA ASP A 106 -13.25 -0.84 -10.53
C ASP A 106 -12.01 -0.59 -9.66
N ILE A 107 -11.73 0.70 -9.42
CA ILE A 107 -10.73 1.15 -8.45
C ILE A 107 -11.43 1.47 -7.13
N VAL A 108 -10.82 1.10 -6.00
CA VAL A 108 -11.25 1.50 -4.66
C VAL A 108 -10.09 2.16 -3.94
N ILE A 109 -10.29 3.39 -3.44
CA ILE A 109 -9.31 4.09 -2.62
C ILE A 109 -9.60 3.78 -1.15
N ILE A 110 -8.84 2.82 -0.62
CA ILE A 110 -9.07 2.23 0.72
C ILE A 110 -8.90 3.29 1.81
N ASP A 111 -9.84 3.33 2.76
CA ASP A 111 -9.80 4.14 3.98
C ASP A 111 -9.69 3.31 5.26
N GLN A 112 -10.09 2.04 5.23
CA GLN A 112 -10.11 1.18 6.41
C GLN A 112 -9.63 -0.23 6.09
N PHE A 113 -9.22 -0.97 7.12
CA PHE A 113 -8.91 -2.39 6.98
C PHE A 113 -9.39 -3.22 8.17
N ILE A 114 -9.55 -4.52 7.92
CA ILE A 114 -9.75 -5.56 8.93
C ILE A 114 -8.61 -6.56 8.79
N ASP A 115 -7.90 -6.85 9.87
CA ASP A 115 -6.80 -7.82 9.86
C ASP A 115 -7.27 -9.22 10.26
N ARG A 116 -6.99 -10.20 9.40
CA ARG A 116 -7.20 -11.63 9.66
C ARG A 116 -5.94 -12.46 9.51
N THR A 117 -4.80 -11.83 9.74
CA THR A 117 -3.49 -12.47 9.65
C THR A 117 -2.83 -12.66 11.00
N THR A 118 -2.01 -13.69 11.09
CA THR A 118 -1.43 -14.23 12.31
C THR A 118 0.02 -14.72 12.13
N MET A 119 0.52 -14.88 10.90
CA MET A 119 1.81 -15.52 10.62
C MET A 119 2.95 -14.54 10.30
N ARG A 120 2.71 -13.23 10.39
CA ARG A 120 3.66 -12.18 9.96
C ARG A 120 3.95 -11.17 11.08
N PRO A 121 5.19 -10.66 11.20
CA PRO A 121 5.51 -9.59 12.13
C PRO A 121 4.65 -8.35 11.86
N GLN A 122 3.99 -7.83 12.90
CA GLN A 122 2.98 -6.78 12.78
C GLN A 122 3.49 -5.37 13.09
N SER A 123 4.73 -5.24 13.58
CA SER A 123 5.29 -3.97 14.05
C SER A 123 6.81 -3.98 13.89
N PHE A 124 7.45 -2.82 13.72
CA PHE A 124 8.90 -2.69 13.89
C PHE A 124 9.33 -2.87 15.35
N TYR A 125 8.42 -2.59 16.29
CA TYR A 125 8.66 -2.59 17.74
C TYR A 125 8.30 -3.95 18.36
N ASP A 126 8.72 -5.03 17.69
CA ASP A 126 8.50 -6.42 18.11
C ASP A 126 9.58 -6.95 19.08
N GLY A 127 10.55 -6.11 19.43
CA GLY A 127 11.66 -6.44 20.34
C GLY A 127 12.83 -7.17 19.68
N SER A 128 12.79 -7.41 18.36
CA SER A 128 13.85 -8.12 17.63
C SER A 128 15.10 -7.26 17.39
N HIS A 129 14.96 -5.94 17.24
CA HIS A 129 16.05 -5.04 16.86
C HIS A 129 16.12 -3.78 17.72
N SER A 130 17.34 -3.34 18.02
CA SER A 130 17.61 -2.14 18.82
C SER A 130 17.29 -0.83 18.10
N CYS A 131 17.03 -0.85 16.79
CA CYS A 131 16.59 0.32 16.03
C CYS A 131 15.13 0.71 16.32
N ALA A 132 14.33 -0.18 16.91
CA ALA A 132 12.94 0.04 17.27
C ALA A 132 12.68 -0.47 18.70
N ARG A 133 13.10 0.33 19.69
CA ARG A 133 12.97 0.00 21.11
C ARG A 133 11.62 0.43 21.67
N GLY A 134 11.15 -0.32 22.66
CA GLY A 134 9.88 -0.04 23.34
C GLY A 134 8.71 -0.78 22.70
N VAL A 135 7.51 -0.34 23.03
CA VAL A 135 6.25 -0.86 22.48
C VAL A 135 5.52 0.28 21.79
N CYS A 136 5.19 0.12 20.51
CA CYS A 136 4.45 1.14 19.77
C CYS A 136 2.94 0.86 19.83
N HIS A 137 2.18 1.85 20.30
CA HIS A 137 0.73 1.85 20.31
C HIS A 137 0.20 2.86 19.27
N ILE A 138 0.53 2.62 18.00
CA ILE A 138 0.18 3.54 16.91
C ILE A 138 -1.35 3.66 16.73
N PRO A 139 -1.92 4.89 16.72
CA PRO A 139 -3.34 5.07 16.46
C PRO A 139 -3.72 4.68 15.03
N MET A 140 -4.68 3.77 14.87
CA MET A 140 -5.12 3.25 13.56
C MET A 140 -6.54 3.66 13.17
N ALA A 141 -7.13 4.68 13.80
CA ALA A 141 -8.46 5.19 13.45
C ALA A 141 -8.55 5.68 11.98
N GLU A 142 -7.49 6.33 11.50
CA GLU A 142 -7.31 6.72 10.09
C GLU A 142 -6.03 6.07 9.56
N PRO A 143 -6.07 4.80 9.13
CA PRO A 143 -4.86 4.05 8.80
C PRO A 143 -4.21 4.49 7.49
N PHE A 144 -4.97 5.11 6.59
CA PHE A 144 -4.51 5.62 5.30
C PHE A 144 -4.53 7.16 5.32
N CYS A 145 -3.51 7.80 4.74
CA CYS A 145 -3.35 9.25 4.78
C CYS A 145 -4.53 9.96 4.07
N PRO A 146 -5.38 10.73 4.79
CA PRO A 146 -6.56 11.35 4.20
C PRO A 146 -6.23 12.27 3.01
N LYS A 147 -5.16 13.05 3.13
CA LYS A 147 -4.72 14.00 2.11
C LYS A 147 -4.20 13.29 0.85
N THR A 148 -3.42 12.21 0.98
CA THR A 148 -2.97 11.42 -0.17
C THR A 148 -4.13 10.73 -0.88
N ARG A 149 -5.11 10.25 -0.11
CA ARG A 149 -6.33 9.65 -0.67
C ARG A 149 -7.14 10.67 -1.46
N GLU A 150 -7.27 11.90 -0.97
CA GLU A 150 -7.98 12.98 -1.67
C GLU A 150 -7.37 13.23 -3.06
N VAL A 151 -6.04 13.39 -3.15
CA VAL A 151 -5.34 13.56 -4.45
C VAL A 151 -5.61 12.38 -5.39
N LEU A 152 -5.62 11.14 -4.89
CA LEU A 152 -5.93 9.96 -5.68
C LEU A 152 -7.38 9.96 -6.19
N ILE A 153 -8.35 10.30 -5.32
CA ILE A 153 -9.78 10.34 -5.65
C ILE A 153 -10.05 11.41 -6.72
N GLU A 154 -9.50 12.61 -6.54
CA GLU A 154 -9.63 13.70 -7.50
C GLU A 154 -8.98 13.36 -8.84
N THR A 155 -7.80 12.72 -8.81
CA THR A 155 -7.11 12.28 -10.03
C THR A 155 -7.91 11.21 -10.76
N ALA A 156 -8.45 10.21 -10.05
CA ALA A 156 -9.28 9.17 -10.64
C ALA A 156 -10.53 9.75 -11.31
N LYS A 157 -11.18 10.72 -10.66
CA LYS A 157 -12.32 11.46 -11.22
C LYS A 157 -11.93 12.23 -12.49
N LYS A 158 -10.80 12.94 -12.47
CA LYS A 158 -10.27 13.68 -13.63
C LYS A 158 -9.97 12.78 -14.83
N LEU A 159 -9.47 11.57 -14.57
CA LEU A 159 -9.18 10.56 -15.60
C LEU A 159 -10.43 9.81 -16.09
N GLY A 160 -11.62 10.10 -15.53
CA GLY A 160 -12.86 9.39 -15.87
C GLY A 160 -12.85 7.91 -15.46
N LEU A 161 -12.05 7.54 -14.47
CA LEU A 161 -11.97 6.17 -13.97
C LEU A 161 -13.15 5.88 -13.04
N ARG A 162 -13.79 4.72 -13.20
CA ARG A 162 -14.78 4.24 -12.23
C ARG A 162 -14.06 3.93 -10.91
N CYS A 163 -14.33 4.75 -9.91
CA CYS A 163 -13.60 4.77 -8.66
C CYS A 163 -14.54 4.93 -7.47
N HIS A 164 -14.39 4.05 -6.48
CA HIS A 164 -15.03 4.14 -5.18
C HIS A 164 -14.11 4.88 -4.21
N SER A 165 -14.58 5.98 -3.65
CA SER A 165 -13.77 6.90 -2.82
C SER A 165 -13.50 6.39 -1.40
N LYS A 166 -14.05 5.24 -1.02
CA LYS A 166 -13.88 4.57 0.26
C LYS A 166 -14.08 3.07 0.09
N GLY A 167 -13.53 2.29 1.02
CA GLY A 167 -13.70 0.85 1.06
C GLY A 167 -12.89 0.24 2.19
N THR A 168 -13.51 -0.68 2.93
CA THR A 168 -12.85 -1.45 3.98
C THR A 168 -12.22 -2.70 3.40
N MET A 169 -10.90 -2.82 3.51
CA MET A 169 -10.15 -3.99 3.05
C MET A 169 -10.02 -5.05 4.16
N VAL A 170 -10.59 -6.24 3.98
CA VAL A 170 -10.18 -7.38 4.82
C VAL A 170 -8.90 -8.01 4.26
N THR A 171 -7.89 -8.17 5.10
CA THR A 171 -6.63 -8.83 4.71
C THR A 171 -6.56 -10.22 5.31
N ILE A 172 -6.49 -11.24 4.47
CA ILE A 172 -6.29 -12.64 4.86
C ILE A 172 -4.84 -13.09 4.61
N GLU A 173 -4.46 -14.27 5.09
CA GLU A 173 -3.10 -14.80 4.92
C GLU A 173 -2.73 -15.08 3.46
N GLY A 174 -3.67 -15.64 2.69
CA GLY A 174 -3.34 -16.28 1.41
C GLY A 174 -2.49 -17.55 1.59
N PRO A 175 -1.98 -18.17 0.50
CA PRO A 175 -2.16 -17.77 -0.89
C PRO A 175 -3.49 -18.25 -1.50
N ARG A 176 -4.27 -19.08 -0.79
CA ARG A 176 -5.58 -19.51 -1.29
C ARG A 176 -6.58 -18.35 -1.27
N PHE A 177 -7.51 -18.36 -2.23
CA PHE A 177 -8.72 -17.56 -2.14
C PHE A 177 -9.59 -18.01 -0.97
N SER A 178 -10.53 -17.16 -0.58
CA SER A 178 -11.51 -17.49 0.44
C SER A 178 -12.42 -18.62 -0.01
N SER A 179 -12.87 -19.45 0.93
CA SER A 179 -14.07 -20.26 0.72
C SER A 179 -15.29 -19.34 0.67
N ARG A 180 -16.36 -19.79 0.03
CA ARG A 180 -17.62 -19.03 -0.03
C ARG A 180 -18.15 -18.64 1.35
N ALA A 181 -18.01 -19.52 2.33
CA ALA A 181 -18.41 -19.25 3.71
C ALA A 181 -17.61 -18.09 4.33
N GLU A 182 -16.31 -18.03 4.07
CA GLU A 182 -15.46 -16.91 4.49
C GLU A 182 -15.85 -15.61 3.78
N SER A 183 -16.11 -15.66 2.47
CA SER A 183 -16.59 -14.49 1.71
C SER A 183 -17.89 -13.93 2.29
N PHE A 184 -18.86 -14.79 2.61
CA PHE A 184 -20.10 -14.36 3.27
C PHE A 184 -19.86 -13.83 4.68
N MET A 185 -18.97 -14.43 5.46
CA MET A 185 -18.59 -13.91 6.78
C MET A 185 -17.98 -12.51 6.68
N PHE A 186 -17.06 -12.27 5.73
CA PHE A 186 -16.45 -10.95 5.59
C PHE A 186 -17.45 -9.88 5.13
N ARG A 187 -18.46 -10.26 4.34
CA ARG A 187 -19.58 -9.39 3.98
C ARG A 187 -20.40 -8.97 5.21
N THR A 188 -20.67 -9.89 6.14
CA THR A 188 -21.42 -9.55 7.37
C THR A 188 -20.59 -8.70 8.33
N TRP A 189 -19.26 -8.79 8.27
CA TRP A 189 -18.37 -7.88 9.00
C TRP A 189 -18.30 -6.47 8.44
N GLY A 190 -18.87 -6.24 7.25
CA GLY A 190 -18.85 -4.93 6.62
C GLY A 190 -17.62 -4.68 5.71
N ALA A 191 -16.81 -5.69 5.43
CA ALA A 191 -15.72 -5.55 4.47
C ALA A 191 -16.25 -5.34 3.04
N ASP A 192 -15.58 -4.49 2.27
CA ASP A 192 -15.98 -4.15 0.91
C ASP A 192 -15.14 -4.86 -0.15
N VAL A 193 -13.85 -5.08 0.15
CA VAL A 193 -12.90 -5.79 -0.69
C VAL A 193 -11.98 -6.66 0.17
N ILE A 194 -11.39 -7.69 -0.44
CA ILE A 194 -10.50 -8.65 0.21
C ILE A 194 -9.17 -8.77 -0.52
N ASN A 195 -8.05 -8.73 0.21
CA ASN A 195 -6.73 -9.01 -0.33
C ASN A 195 -5.84 -9.78 0.67
N MET A 196 -4.55 -9.91 0.36
CA MET A 196 -3.60 -10.69 1.15
C MET A 196 -2.42 -9.85 1.71
N THR A 197 -2.35 -8.56 1.40
CA THR A 197 -1.10 -7.78 1.52
C THR A 197 -1.21 -6.42 2.21
N THR A 198 -2.42 -5.90 2.45
CA THR A 198 -2.56 -4.53 3.01
C THR A 198 -2.01 -4.41 4.43
N VAL A 199 -2.27 -5.40 5.26
CA VAL A 199 -1.65 -5.56 6.58
C VAL A 199 -0.44 -6.49 6.43
N PRO A 200 0.65 -6.35 7.20
CA PRO A 200 0.99 -5.26 8.12
C PRO A 200 1.53 -4.01 7.40
N GLU A 201 1.56 -3.98 6.07
CA GLU A 201 2.17 -2.91 5.26
C GLU A 201 1.69 -1.51 5.67
N VAL A 202 0.36 -1.33 5.85
CA VAL A 202 -0.24 -0.07 6.31
C VAL A 202 0.14 0.30 7.75
N VAL A 203 0.25 -0.69 8.65
CA VAL A 203 0.62 -0.47 10.06
C VAL A 203 2.08 0.00 10.13
N LEU A 204 2.96 -0.73 9.46
CA LEU A 204 4.39 -0.45 9.40
C LEU A 204 4.65 0.92 8.74
N ALA A 205 3.94 1.27 7.67
CA ALA A 205 4.08 2.59 7.05
C ALA A 205 3.72 3.71 8.03
N LYS A 206 2.69 3.50 8.86
CA LYS A 206 2.29 4.47 9.88
C LYS A 206 3.31 4.57 11.02
N GLU A 207 3.84 3.43 11.48
CA GLU A 207 4.95 3.41 12.45
C GLU A 207 6.23 4.07 11.90
N ALA A 208 6.48 3.97 10.59
CA ALA A 208 7.59 4.64 9.92
C ALA A 208 7.40 6.15 9.76
N GLY A 209 6.20 6.69 10.03
CA GLY A 209 5.87 8.10 9.81
C GLY A 209 5.72 8.46 8.33
N ILE A 210 5.24 7.52 7.51
CA ILE A 210 5.11 7.65 6.05
C ILE A 210 3.64 7.76 5.65
N CYS A 211 3.30 8.73 4.81
CA CYS A 211 1.93 8.85 4.29
C CYS A 211 1.61 7.68 3.37
N TYR A 212 0.71 6.79 3.80
CA TYR A 212 0.35 5.57 3.07
C TYR A 212 -1.02 5.68 2.40
N ALA A 213 -1.12 5.26 1.13
CA ALA A 213 -2.39 5.15 0.41
C ALA A 213 -2.42 3.89 -0.47
N SER A 214 -3.61 3.28 -0.60
CA SER A 214 -3.80 2.03 -1.34
C SER A 214 -4.83 2.20 -2.45
N ILE A 215 -4.39 1.90 -3.67
CA ILE A 215 -5.22 1.77 -4.87
C ILE A 215 -5.56 0.29 -5.02
N ALA A 216 -6.73 -0.09 -4.51
CA ALA A 216 -7.23 -1.44 -4.69
C ALA A 216 -7.94 -1.58 -6.04
N MET A 217 -7.68 -2.69 -6.72
CA MET A 217 -8.21 -2.96 -8.05
C MET A 217 -8.99 -4.27 -7.99
N ALA A 218 -10.31 -4.18 -8.11
CA ALA A 218 -11.17 -5.35 -8.08
C ALA A 218 -10.88 -6.24 -9.29
N THR A 219 -10.54 -7.51 -9.06
CA THR A 219 -10.24 -8.49 -10.12
C THR A 219 -11.39 -9.46 -10.39
N ASP A 220 -12.21 -9.70 -9.37
CA ASP A 220 -13.28 -10.68 -9.30
C ASP A 220 -14.20 -10.34 -8.12
N TYR A 221 -15.27 -11.12 -7.88
CA TYR A 221 -16.16 -10.98 -6.72
C TYR A 221 -15.84 -11.95 -5.58
N ASP A 222 -14.58 -12.38 -5.45
CA ASP A 222 -14.19 -13.44 -4.53
C ASP A 222 -15.11 -14.68 -4.71
N CYS A 223 -15.34 -15.49 -3.68
CA CYS A 223 -16.09 -16.74 -3.81
C CYS A 223 -17.60 -16.64 -3.48
N TRP A 224 -18.12 -15.45 -3.16
CA TRP A 224 -19.53 -15.30 -2.73
C TRP A 224 -20.53 -15.28 -3.89
N LYS A 225 -20.11 -14.89 -5.10
CA LYS A 225 -21.02 -14.75 -6.23
C LYS A 225 -21.20 -16.08 -6.97
N GLU A 226 -22.40 -16.63 -6.94
CA GLU A 226 -22.68 -17.99 -7.43
C GLU A 226 -22.91 -18.10 -8.94
N HIS A 227 -23.43 -17.04 -9.57
CA HIS A 227 -23.79 -17.04 -10.99
C HIS A 227 -22.72 -16.44 -11.91
N GLU A 228 -21.54 -16.17 -11.36
CA GLU A 228 -20.37 -15.76 -12.13
C GLU A 228 -19.37 -16.92 -12.17
N GLU A 229 -18.58 -17.04 -13.24
CA GLU A 229 -17.56 -18.09 -13.30
C GLU A 229 -16.64 -18.00 -12.08
N ALA A 230 -16.37 -19.15 -11.45
CA ALA A 230 -15.55 -19.25 -10.26
C ALA A 230 -14.21 -18.51 -10.42
N VAL A 231 -13.74 -17.90 -9.33
CA VAL A 231 -12.44 -17.21 -9.30
C VAL A 231 -11.35 -18.17 -9.76
N SER A 232 -10.62 -17.75 -10.79
CA SER A 232 -9.51 -18.49 -11.36
C SER A 232 -8.34 -17.55 -11.59
N VAL A 233 -7.13 -18.10 -11.54
CA VAL A 233 -5.90 -17.34 -11.77
C VAL A 233 -5.92 -16.67 -13.14
N ASP A 234 -6.41 -17.36 -14.17
CA ASP A 234 -6.44 -16.83 -15.54
C ASP A 234 -7.34 -15.60 -15.69
N ARG A 235 -8.54 -15.60 -15.09
CA ARG A 235 -9.44 -14.43 -15.12
C ARG A 235 -8.85 -13.27 -14.35
N VAL A 236 -8.28 -13.55 -13.17
CA VAL A 236 -7.57 -12.55 -12.36
C VAL A 236 -6.45 -11.92 -13.19
N LEU A 237 -5.60 -12.71 -13.85
CA LEU A 237 -4.51 -12.21 -14.70
C LEU A 237 -4.99 -11.35 -15.88
N LYS A 238 -6.12 -11.71 -16.51
CA LYS A 238 -6.71 -10.89 -17.58
C LYS A 238 -7.15 -9.52 -17.06
N THR A 239 -7.94 -9.48 -15.99
CA THR A 239 -8.42 -8.23 -15.38
C THR A 239 -7.24 -7.39 -14.86
N LEU A 240 -6.20 -8.04 -14.33
CA LEU A 240 -4.97 -7.37 -13.88
C LEU A 240 -4.29 -6.58 -15.00
N LYS A 241 -4.26 -7.10 -16.23
CA LYS A 241 -3.64 -6.39 -17.36
C LYS A 241 -4.38 -5.09 -17.71
N GLU A 242 -5.71 -5.13 -17.72
CA GLU A 242 -6.53 -3.93 -17.95
C GLU A 242 -6.40 -2.93 -16.79
N ASN A 243 -6.36 -3.45 -15.56
CA ASN A 243 -6.17 -2.66 -14.35
C ASN A 243 -4.78 -2.02 -14.26
N ALA A 244 -3.74 -2.68 -14.75
CA ALA A 244 -2.37 -2.15 -14.78
C ALA A 244 -2.29 -0.84 -15.57
N ASN A 245 -2.96 -0.75 -16.72
CA ASN A 245 -2.99 0.49 -17.51
C ASN A 245 -3.70 1.64 -16.77
N LYS A 246 -4.82 1.34 -16.09
CA LYS A 246 -5.56 2.32 -15.27
C LYS A 246 -4.70 2.81 -14.09
N ALA A 247 -4.07 1.89 -13.37
CA ALA A 247 -3.20 2.21 -12.25
C ALA A 247 -1.95 2.99 -12.68
N LYS A 248 -1.30 2.61 -13.79
CA LYS A 248 -0.17 3.36 -14.38
C LYS A 248 -0.60 4.79 -14.72
N SER A 249 -1.75 4.96 -15.36
CA SER A 249 -2.29 6.29 -15.70
C SER A 249 -2.60 7.14 -14.45
N LEU A 250 -3.17 6.51 -13.42
CA LEU A 250 -3.46 7.14 -12.14
C LEU A 250 -2.16 7.57 -11.44
N LEU A 251 -1.16 6.70 -11.34
CA LEU A 251 0.14 7.00 -10.73
C LEU A 251 0.87 8.13 -11.47
N LEU A 252 0.98 8.06 -12.80
CA LEU A 252 1.62 9.08 -13.64
C LEU A 252 0.96 10.47 -13.58
N THR A 253 -0.28 10.53 -13.08
CA THR A 253 -1.03 11.78 -12.93
C THR A 253 -1.10 12.24 -11.47
N THR A 254 -1.12 11.31 -10.51
CA THR A 254 -1.20 11.60 -9.05
C THR A 254 0.17 12.00 -8.50
N ILE A 255 1.23 11.30 -8.86
CA ILE A 255 2.58 11.53 -8.33
C ILE A 255 3.06 12.98 -8.53
N PRO A 256 2.90 13.59 -9.72
CA PRO A 256 3.25 15.00 -9.91
C PRO A 256 2.41 15.94 -9.04
N GLN A 257 1.13 15.63 -8.82
CA GLN A 257 0.26 16.44 -7.97
C GLN A 257 0.71 16.38 -6.50
N ILE A 258 1.06 15.20 -6.01
CA ILE A 258 1.66 15.04 -4.68
C ILE A 258 2.96 15.83 -4.59
N GLY A 259 3.82 15.75 -5.62
CA GLY A 259 5.07 16.52 -5.68
C GLY A 259 4.89 18.04 -5.68
N SER A 260 3.74 18.55 -6.15
CA SER A 260 3.40 19.98 -6.12
C SER A 260 2.57 20.43 -4.91
N THR A 261 2.17 19.50 -4.04
CA THR A 261 1.32 19.77 -2.88
C THR A 261 2.18 20.10 -1.65
N GLU A 262 1.70 21.00 -0.78
CA GLU A 262 2.32 21.28 0.53
C GLU A 262 2.06 20.10 1.48
N TRP A 263 3.08 19.55 2.14
CA TRP A 263 2.94 18.40 3.05
C TRP A 263 3.56 18.59 4.44
N SER A 264 4.17 19.73 4.73
CA SER A 264 4.91 19.97 5.97
C SER A 264 4.04 19.73 7.20
N GLU A 265 2.81 20.21 7.24
CA GLU A 265 1.90 19.98 8.38
C GLU A 265 1.54 18.48 8.51
N THR A 266 1.13 17.85 7.41
CA THR A 266 0.73 16.44 7.40
C THR A 266 1.88 15.52 7.83
N LEU A 267 3.09 15.75 7.30
CA LEU A 267 4.28 14.96 7.62
C LEU A 267 4.78 15.23 9.03
N HIS A 268 4.68 16.47 9.51
CA HIS A 268 5.02 16.80 10.90
C HIS A 268 4.10 16.09 11.89
N ASN A 269 2.78 16.17 11.68
CA ASN A 269 1.79 15.52 12.52
C ASN A 269 1.95 14.00 12.53
N LEU A 270 2.21 13.40 11.35
CA LEU A 270 2.41 11.97 11.22
C LEU A 270 3.68 11.48 11.93
N LYS A 271 4.80 12.20 11.79
CA LYS A 271 6.06 11.88 12.49
C LYS A 271 5.91 12.01 14.00
N ASN A 272 5.26 13.08 14.46
CA ASN A 272 4.96 13.26 15.89
C ASN A 272 4.10 12.12 16.41
N MET A 273 3.02 11.78 15.70
CA MET A 273 2.14 10.66 16.08
C MET A 273 2.94 9.37 16.22
N ALA A 274 3.76 9.01 15.24
CA ALA A 274 4.59 7.81 15.30
C ALA A 274 5.57 7.85 16.50
N GLN A 275 6.26 8.96 16.71
CA GLN A 275 7.23 9.12 17.80
C GLN A 275 6.57 9.04 19.18
N PHE A 276 5.45 9.73 19.40
CA PHE A 276 4.76 9.77 20.69
C PHE A 276 3.90 8.52 20.97
N SER A 277 3.78 7.61 19.99
CA SER A 277 3.11 6.33 20.19
C SER A 277 4.00 5.27 20.82
N VAL A 278 5.30 5.54 21.02
CA VAL A 278 6.26 4.56 21.54
C VAL A 278 6.44 4.71 23.05
N LEU A 279 6.10 3.65 23.79
CA LEU A 279 6.42 3.51 25.21
C LEU A 279 7.81 2.88 25.36
N LEU A 280 8.77 3.68 25.82
CA LEU A 280 10.11 3.19 26.10
C LEU A 280 10.16 2.46 27.45
N PRO A 281 10.99 1.41 27.57
CA PRO A 281 11.17 0.72 28.84
C PRO A 281 11.75 1.69 29.88
N ARG A 282 11.19 1.67 31.11
CA ARG A 282 11.77 2.40 32.25
C ARG A 282 13.05 1.68 32.69
N HIS A 283 14.11 2.44 32.91
CA HIS A 283 15.36 1.97 33.51
C HIS A 283 15.14 1.54 34.97
#